data_AF-A0A2D7DUN9-F1
#
_entry.id   AF-A0A2D7DUN9-F1
#
_cell.length_a   1.000
_cell.length_b   1.000
_cell.length_c   1.000
_cell.angle_alpha   90.00
_cell.angle_beta   90.00
_cell.angle_gamma   90.00
#
_symmetry.space_group_name_H-M   'P 1'
#
loop_
_entity.id
_entity.type
_entity.pdbx_description
1 polymer ?
#
loop_
_entity_poly.entity_id
_entity_poly.type
_entity_poly.pdbx_seq_one_letter_code
_entity_poly.pdbx_strand_id
1 'polypeptide(L)'
;IIAYASSAIPHLPITNDYAAARMFLTSLDTNMISSQGTSMSSATNIAMNYFDDVDQSNKVVCLLSDGEDHGEDALLAAKNAAKNGIIFISIVVGTEKGTVIPIKKGNQITYKKNFDGEVVITKSNFKKMNQIAEQTNGFFIEGINTDNTVREVIEILKEMDKKEFESKQYVKFKDQFQWFLLIGLTFITLDIFLLNRKTEWLKKLNLFNDE
;
A
#
# COMPACT_ATOMS: atom_id res chain seq x y z
N ILE A 1 -1.22 -13.19 -2.16
CA ILE A 1 -0.83 -13.70 -3.50
C ILE A 1 -2.09 -14.10 -4.25
N ILE A 2 -2.27 -13.54 -5.45
CA ILE A 2 -3.42 -13.82 -6.32
C ILE A 2 -2.84 -14.22 -7.66
N ALA A 3 -3.21 -15.39 -8.16
CA ALA A 3 -2.85 -15.83 -9.51
C ALA A 3 -3.99 -15.46 -10.46
N TYR A 4 -3.67 -15.02 -11.68
CA TYR A 4 -4.69 -14.66 -12.65
C TYR A 4 -4.27 -15.00 -14.09
N ALA A 5 -5.27 -15.36 -14.88
CA ALA A 5 -5.26 -15.46 -16.33
C ALA A 5 -6.60 -14.91 -16.82
N SER A 6 -7.48 -15.69 -17.46
CA SER A 6 -8.82 -15.19 -17.85
C SER A 6 -9.73 -14.87 -16.65
N SER A 7 -9.41 -15.42 -15.48
CA SER A 7 -10.02 -15.16 -14.19
C SER A 7 -8.92 -15.10 -13.14
N ALA A 8 -9.26 -14.66 -11.93
CA ALA A 8 -8.31 -14.60 -10.81
C ALA A 8 -8.71 -15.55 -9.68
N ILE A 9 -7.72 -16.17 -9.06
CA ILE A 9 -7.90 -17.10 -7.94
C ILE A 9 -7.08 -16.62 -6.74
N PRO A 10 -7.70 -16.48 -5.56
CA PRO A 10 -6.99 -16.22 -4.33
C PRO A 10 -6.11 -17.42 -3.96
N HIS A 11 -4.79 -17.25 -3.94
CA HIS A 11 -3.86 -18.35 -3.62
C HIS A 11 -3.34 -18.28 -2.18
N LEU A 12 -3.06 -17.06 -1.70
CA LEU A 12 -2.62 -16.83 -0.33
C LEU A 12 -3.20 -15.51 0.19
N PRO A 13 -3.93 -15.49 1.31
CA PRO A 13 -4.33 -14.28 2.02
C PRO A 13 -3.14 -13.45 2.52
N ILE A 14 -3.37 -12.23 3.02
CA ILE A 14 -2.31 -11.45 3.68
C ILE A 14 -1.84 -12.19 4.94
N THR A 15 -0.52 -12.35 5.09
CA THR A 15 0.09 -13.03 6.24
C THR A 15 1.51 -12.53 6.48
N ASN A 16 1.97 -12.62 7.73
CA ASN A 16 3.36 -12.38 8.12
C ASN A 16 4.20 -13.67 8.06
N ASP A 17 3.60 -14.81 7.72
CA ASP A 17 4.32 -16.08 7.55
C ASP A 17 4.99 -16.17 6.18
N TYR A 18 6.25 -15.78 6.13
CA TYR A 18 7.07 -15.87 4.92
C TYR A 18 7.36 -17.30 4.48
N ALA A 19 7.35 -18.29 5.39
CA ALA A 19 7.59 -19.68 5.05
C ALA A 19 6.39 -20.26 4.29
N ALA A 20 5.19 -20.00 4.80
CA ALA A 20 3.95 -20.30 4.08
C ALA A 20 3.93 -19.58 2.72
N ALA A 21 4.24 -18.28 2.67
CA ALA A 21 4.25 -17.54 1.42
C ALA A 21 5.18 -18.15 0.35
N ARG A 22 6.40 -18.56 0.75
CA ARG A 22 7.32 -19.28 -0.15
C ARG A 22 6.77 -20.62 -0.62
N MET A 23 6.18 -21.41 0.27
CA MET A 23 5.59 -22.71 -0.08
C MET A 23 4.47 -22.54 -1.12
N PHE A 24 3.57 -21.58 -0.91
CA PHE A 24 2.48 -21.29 -1.85
C PHE A 24 3.02 -20.77 -3.19
N LEU A 25 4.03 -19.89 -3.20
CA LEU A 25 4.68 -19.44 -4.44
C LEU A 25 5.28 -20.60 -5.24
N THR A 26 5.98 -21.53 -4.59
CA THR A 26 6.58 -22.69 -5.27
C THR A 26 5.56 -23.67 -5.83
N SER A 27 4.32 -23.64 -5.34
CA SER A 27 3.22 -24.48 -5.84
C SER A 27 2.45 -23.88 -7.02
N LEU A 28 2.71 -22.62 -7.38
CA LEU A 28 2.02 -21.96 -8.49
C LEU A 28 2.43 -22.57 -9.84
N ASP A 29 1.43 -22.94 -10.64
CA ASP A 29 1.61 -23.52 -11.97
C ASP A 29 0.62 -22.91 -12.98
N THR A 30 1.02 -22.78 -14.24
CA THR A 30 0.18 -22.24 -15.31
C THR A 30 -1.04 -23.11 -15.62
N ASN A 31 -1.03 -24.38 -15.21
CA ASN A 31 -2.14 -25.31 -15.33
C ASN A 31 -3.23 -25.10 -14.25
N MET A 32 -2.98 -24.27 -13.23
CA MET A 32 -3.96 -24.00 -12.17
C MET A 32 -5.17 -23.19 -12.68
N ILE A 33 -5.01 -22.43 -13.77
CA ILE A 33 -6.09 -21.70 -14.42
C ILE A 33 -6.21 -22.21 -15.85
N SER A 34 -7.22 -23.04 -16.10
CA SER A 34 -7.41 -23.72 -17.39
C SER A 34 -7.86 -22.78 -18.52
N SER A 35 -8.44 -21.63 -18.16
CA SER A 35 -9.01 -20.68 -19.09
C SER A 35 -7.98 -19.63 -19.52
N GLN A 36 -7.80 -19.50 -20.84
CA GLN A 36 -6.86 -18.57 -21.44
C GLN A 36 -7.45 -17.16 -21.54
N GLY A 37 -6.59 -16.17 -21.40
CA GLY A 37 -6.93 -14.74 -21.40
C GLY A 37 -6.24 -14.03 -20.24
N THR A 38 -6.51 -12.74 -20.10
CA THR A 38 -5.91 -11.90 -19.06
C THR A 38 -6.98 -11.01 -18.42
N SER A 39 -7.22 -11.17 -17.12
CA SER A 39 -8.25 -10.45 -16.35
C SER A 39 -7.63 -9.84 -15.10
N MET A 40 -6.90 -8.74 -15.31
CA MET A 40 -6.40 -7.91 -14.21
C MET A 40 -7.54 -7.31 -13.39
N SER A 41 -8.68 -7.00 -14.00
CA SER A 41 -9.85 -6.47 -13.28
C SER A 41 -10.35 -7.46 -12.21
N SER A 42 -10.43 -8.75 -12.55
CA SER A 42 -10.77 -9.80 -11.58
C SER A 42 -9.75 -9.87 -10.43
N ALA A 43 -8.46 -9.85 -10.75
CA ALA A 43 -7.40 -9.90 -9.75
C ALA A 43 -7.44 -8.68 -8.81
N THR A 44 -7.68 -7.50 -9.38
CA THR A 44 -7.80 -6.23 -8.65
C THR A 44 -8.99 -6.28 -7.69
N ASN A 45 -10.14 -6.77 -8.15
CA ASN A 45 -11.33 -6.88 -7.30
C ASN A 45 -11.11 -7.83 -6.11
N ILE A 46 -10.42 -8.95 -6.32
CA ILE A 46 -10.06 -9.86 -5.22
C ILE A 46 -9.05 -9.18 -4.28
N ALA A 47 -8.05 -8.47 -4.82
CA ALA A 47 -7.05 -7.77 -4.03
C ALA A 47 -7.67 -6.69 -3.13
N MET A 48 -8.69 -5.97 -3.62
CA MET A 48 -9.43 -4.99 -2.81
C MET A 48 -10.05 -5.61 -1.56
N ASN A 49 -10.52 -6.85 -1.63
CA ASN A 49 -11.16 -7.55 -0.52
C ASN A 49 -10.16 -8.16 0.48
N TYR A 50 -8.86 -8.07 0.23
CA TYR A 50 -7.82 -8.61 1.11
C TYR A 50 -7.33 -7.61 2.15
N PHE A 51 -7.55 -6.32 1.92
CA PHE A 51 -7.19 -5.28 2.86
C PHE A 51 -8.33 -5.10 3.87
N ASP A 52 -8.03 -5.23 5.16
CA ASP A 52 -9.02 -4.98 6.21
C ASP A 52 -9.32 -3.48 6.32
N ASP A 53 -10.53 -3.15 6.79
CA ASP A 53 -10.99 -1.77 6.99
C ASP A 53 -10.39 -1.08 8.23
N VAL A 54 -9.67 -1.82 9.07
CA VAL A 54 -9.16 -1.33 10.35
C VAL A 54 -7.69 -0.95 10.22
N ASP A 55 -7.41 0.36 10.24
CA ASP A 55 -6.10 0.98 10.48
C ASP A 55 -4.91 0.55 9.58
N GLN A 56 -5.15 -0.18 8.49
CA GLN A 56 -4.10 -0.51 7.53
C GLN A 56 -3.71 0.72 6.73
N SER A 57 -2.56 1.27 7.08
CA SER A 57 -1.90 2.33 6.37
C SER A 57 -1.05 1.76 5.22
N ASN A 58 -1.00 2.49 4.10
CA ASN A 58 -0.31 2.11 2.85
C ASN A 58 -0.73 0.75 2.25
N LYS A 59 -1.91 0.69 1.62
CA LYS A 59 -2.37 -0.50 0.87
C LYS A 59 -1.64 -0.57 -0.48
N VAL A 60 -0.75 -1.55 -0.65
CA VAL A 60 0.06 -1.71 -1.87
C VAL A 60 -0.22 -3.03 -2.55
N VAL A 61 -0.41 -2.99 -3.87
CA VAL A 61 -0.50 -4.18 -4.72
C VAL A 61 0.65 -4.18 -5.71
N CYS A 62 1.52 -5.18 -5.64
CA CYS A 62 2.52 -5.44 -6.67
C CYS A 62 1.90 -6.26 -7.79
N LEU A 63 1.71 -5.65 -8.95
CA LEU A 63 1.14 -6.28 -10.14
C LEU A 63 2.27 -6.75 -11.07
N LEU A 64 2.44 -8.06 -11.24
CA LEU A 64 3.38 -8.63 -12.21
C LEU A 64 2.61 -9.08 -13.46
N SER A 65 2.94 -8.52 -14.62
CA SER A 65 2.28 -8.86 -15.89
C SER A 65 3.16 -8.50 -17.10
N ASP A 66 2.94 -9.13 -18.24
CA ASP A 66 3.43 -8.64 -19.53
C ASP A 66 2.61 -7.43 -20.04
N GLY A 67 1.39 -7.22 -19.56
CA GLY A 67 0.52 -6.15 -20.05
C GLY A 67 -0.25 -6.52 -21.34
N GLU A 68 -0.07 -7.75 -21.82
CA GLU A 68 -0.68 -8.25 -23.04
C GLU A 68 -2.13 -8.63 -22.73
N ASP A 69 -3.06 -7.87 -23.32
CA ASP A 69 -4.52 -8.09 -23.21
C ASP A 69 -5.25 -7.60 -21.93
N HIS A 70 -5.02 -6.34 -21.51
CA HIS A 70 -5.93 -5.65 -20.58
C HIS A 70 -6.88 -4.62 -21.25
N GLY A 71 -8.18 -4.84 -21.32
CA GLY A 71 -9.11 -3.85 -21.90
C GLY A 71 -9.21 -2.54 -21.10
N GLU A 72 -10.16 -1.67 -21.48
CA GLU A 72 -10.54 -0.49 -20.68
C GLU A 72 -10.90 -0.87 -19.22
N ASP A 73 -11.39 -2.09 -19.01
CA ASP A 73 -11.74 -2.67 -17.71
C ASP A 73 -10.60 -2.65 -16.70
N ALA A 74 -9.35 -2.80 -17.14
CA ALA A 74 -8.20 -2.79 -16.24
C ALA A 74 -7.88 -1.38 -15.72
N LEU A 75 -8.02 -0.36 -16.58
CA LEU A 75 -7.87 1.04 -16.16
C LEU A 75 -9.00 1.44 -15.20
N LEU A 76 -10.23 0.99 -15.47
CA LEU A 76 -11.37 1.19 -14.58
C LEU A 76 -11.15 0.50 -13.22
N ALA A 77 -10.65 -0.74 -13.22
CA ALA A 77 -10.33 -1.46 -11.99
C ALA A 77 -9.23 -0.76 -11.18
N ALA A 78 -8.15 -0.31 -11.85
CA ALA A 78 -7.09 0.47 -11.20
C ALA A 78 -7.62 1.77 -10.60
N LYS A 79 -8.48 2.50 -11.33
CA LYS A 79 -9.13 3.72 -10.83
C LYS A 79 -10.03 3.45 -9.62
N ASN A 80 -10.72 2.30 -9.58
CA ASN A 80 -11.52 1.92 -8.42
C ASN A 80 -10.63 1.50 -7.24
N ALA A 81 -9.52 0.82 -7.47
CA ALA A 81 -8.54 0.52 -6.43
C ALA A 81 -7.95 1.80 -5.82
N ALA A 82 -7.64 2.80 -6.65
CA ALA A 82 -7.16 4.11 -6.21
C ALA A 82 -8.14 4.81 -5.24
N LYS A 83 -9.45 4.73 -5.51
CA LYS A 83 -10.49 5.27 -4.61
C LYS A 83 -10.51 4.59 -3.24
N ASN A 84 -10.04 3.35 -3.15
CA ASN A 84 -9.91 2.60 -1.90
C ASN A 84 -8.53 2.81 -1.24
N GLY A 85 -7.74 3.79 -1.71
CA GLY A 85 -6.42 4.09 -1.17
C GLY A 85 -5.35 3.05 -1.52
N ILE A 86 -5.59 2.22 -2.53
CA ILE A 86 -4.65 1.19 -2.98
C ILE A 86 -3.72 1.77 -4.05
N ILE A 87 -2.43 1.59 -3.85
CA ILE A 87 -1.37 2.02 -4.75
C ILE A 87 -0.79 0.80 -5.47
N PHE A 88 -0.62 0.89 -6.79
CA PHE A 88 -0.05 -0.20 -7.58
C PHE A 88 1.45 0.00 -7.83
N ILE A 89 2.21 -1.08 -7.66
CA ILE A 89 3.56 -1.20 -8.20
C ILE A 89 3.46 -2.17 -9.39
N SER A 90 3.39 -1.61 -10.59
CA SER A 90 3.28 -2.35 -11.84
C SER A 90 4.65 -2.79 -12.33
N ILE A 91 4.91 -4.09 -12.31
CA ILE A 91 6.16 -4.70 -12.76
C ILE A 91 5.91 -5.41 -14.09
N VAL A 92 6.55 -4.91 -15.14
CA VAL A 92 6.41 -5.48 -16.48
C VAL A 92 7.42 -6.57 -16.73
N VAL A 93 6.96 -7.76 -17.11
CA VAL A 93 7.83 -8.89 -17.46
C VAL A 93 7.78 -9.12 -18.97
N GLY A 94 8.94 -9.31 -19.59
CA GLY A 94 9.08 -9.61 -21.01
C GLY A 94 9.66 -8.44 -21.81
N THR A 95 9.39 -8.41 -23.12
CA THR A 95 9.99 -7.43 -24.05
C THR A 95 8.96 -6.91 -25.05
N GLU A 96 9.09 -5.64 -25.47
CA GLU A 96 8.21 -5.03 -26.49
C GLU A 96 8.42 -5.64 -27.89
N LYS A 97 9.64 -6.11 -28.18
CA LYS A 97 9.95 -6.80 -29.44
C LYS A 97 9.16 -8.11 -29.57
N GLY A 98 8.88 -8.73 -28.43
CA GLY A 98 8.16 -9.97 -28.31
C GLY A 98 9.01 -11.21 -28.53
N THR A 99 8.50 -12.33 -28.04
CA THR A 99 9.15 -13.63 -28.13
C THR A 99 8.11 -14.73 -28.34
N VAL A 100 8.58 -15.90 -28.77
CA VAL A 100 7.74 -17.09 -28.93
C VAL A 100 7.67 -17.85 -27.60
N ILE A 101 6.53 -18.49 -27.35
CA ILE A 101 6.33 -19.27 -26.12
C ILE A 101 6.73 -20.73 -26.37
N PRO A 102 7.83 -21.24 -25.77
CA PRO A 102 8.25 -22.62 -25.95
C PRO A 102 7.35 -23.58 -25.17
N ILE A 103 6.99 -24.71 -25.79
CA ILE A 103 6.29 -25.84 -25.18
C ILE A 103 7.19 -27.05 -25.29
N LYS A 104 7.68 -27.52 -24.15
CA LYS A 104 8.51 -28.73 -24.07
C LYS A 104 7.61 -29.97 -24.02
N LYS A 105 7.74 -30.86 -25.01
CA LYS A 105 7.11 -32.19 -25.03
C LYS A 105 8.19 -33.25 -25.14
N GLY A 106 8.57 -33.85 -24.00
CA GLY A 106 9.69 -34.78 -23.92
C GLY A 106 11.02 -34.12 -24.31
N ASN A 107 11.70 -34.67 -25.32
CA ASN A 107 12.94 -34.13 -25.87
C ASN A 107 12.74 -33.08 -26.98
N GLN A 108 11.51 -32.79 -27.39
CA GLN A 108 11.23 -31.81 -28.44
C GLN A 108 10.75 -30.48 -27.85
N ILE A 109 11.28 -29.39 -28.40
CA ILE A 109 10.80 -28.03 -28.13
C ILE A 109 9.92 -27.64 -29.32
N THR A 110 8.64 -27.43 -29.05
CA THR A 110 7.67 -26.86 -29.99
C THR A 110 7.30 -25.47 -29.52
N TYR A 111 6.56 -24.69 -30.32
CA TYR A 111 6.10 -23.36 -29.93
C TYR A 111 4.59 -23.32 -29.84
N LYS A 112 4.06 -22.47 -28.94
CA LYS A 112 2.62 -22.24 -28.84
C LYS A 112 2.09 -21.68 -30.15
N LYS A 113 0.96 -22.24 -30.60
CA LYS A 113 0.27 -21.81 -31.82
C LYS A 113 -1.14 -21.31 -31.50
N ASN A 114 -1.64 -20.36 -32.29
CA ASN A 114 -3.03 -19.90 -32.23
C ASN A 114 -3.97 -20.91 -32.94
N PHE A 115 -5.27 -20.60 -32.98
CA PHE A 115 -6.28 -21.44 -33.64
C PHE A 115 -6.02 -21.62 -35.15
N ASP A 116 -5.37 -20.63 -35.78
CA ASP A 116 -5.01 -20.65 -37.20
C ASP A 116 -3.70 -21.43 -37.48
N GLY A 117 -3.05 -21.96 -36.45
CA GLY A 117 -1.82 -22.76 -36.57
C GLY A 117 -0.53 -21.94 -36.70
N GLU A 118 -0.61 -20.62 -36.56
CA GLU A 118 0.51 -19.67 -36.55
C GLU A 118 1.18 -19.61 -35.17
N VAL A 119 2.47 -19.34 -35.13
CA VAL A 119 3.22 -19.25 -33.86
C VAL A 119 2.83 -17.96 -33.13
N VAL A 120 2.45 -18.09 -31.86
CA VAL A 120 2.11 -16.95 -31.00
C VAL A 120 3.39 -16.20 -30.61
N ILE A 121 3.39 -14.90 -30.86
CA ILE A 121 4.44 -13.97 -30.43
C ILE A 121 3.85 -13.11 -29.32
N THR A 122 4.27 -13.35 -28.07
CA THR A 122 3.88 -12.55 -26.90
C THR A 122 4.73 -11.29 -26.83
N LYS A 123 4.10 -10.14 -26.54
CA LYS A 123 4.73 -8.82 -26.45
C LYS A 123 4.28 -8.11 -25.20
N SER A 124 5.24 -7.60 -24.44
CA SER A 124 4.92 -6.82 -23.27
C SER A 124 4.47 -5.41 -23.66
N ASN A 125 3.46 -4.88 -22.96
CA ASN A 125 2.89 -3.56 -23.20
C ASN A 125 3.25 -2.60 -22.05
N PHE A 126 4.39 -1.94 -22.19
CA PHE A 126 4.97 -1.06 -21.18
C PHE A 126 4.07 0.15 -20.94
N LYS A 127 3.62 0.79 -22.03
CA LYS A 127 2.74 1.97 -21.98
C LYS A 127 1.51 1.74 -21.11
N LYS A 128 0.86 0.60 -21.28
CA LYS A 128 -0.37 0.24 -20.60
C LYS A 128 -0.17 -0.07 -19.12
N MET A 129 0.90 -0.77 -18.81
CA MET A 129 1.29 -1.07 -17.43
C MET A 129 1.70 0.20 -16.67
N ASN A 130 2.33 1.16 -17.36
CA ASN A 130 2.58 2.50 -16.83
C ASN A 130 1.27 3.26 -16.59
N GLN A 131 0.35 3.27 -17.56
CA GLN A 131 -0.97 3.91 -17.39
C GLN A 131 -1.75 3.33 -16.19
N ILE A 132 -1.67 2.02 -15.96
CA ILE A 132 -2.27 1.35 -14.80
C ILE A 132 -1.67 1.87 -13.49
N ALA A 133 -0.34 1.98 -13.40
CA ALA A 133 0.33 2.51 -12.22
C ALA A 133 -0.10 3.97 -11.97
N GLU A 134 -0.11 4.80 -13.01
CA GLU A 134 -0.53 6.21 -12.96
C GLU A 134 -1.96 6.38 -12.43
N GLN A 135 -2.91 5.49 -12.76
CA GLN A 135 -4.28 5.57 -12.23
C GLN A 135 -4.35 5.50 -10.69
N THR A 136 -3.34 4.91 -10.05
CA THR A 136 -3.27 4.73 -8.60
C THR A 136 -2.24 5.64 -7.93
N ASN A 137 -1.66 6.60 -8.66
CA ASN A 137 -0.46 7.34 -8.23
C ASN A 137 0.67 6.42 -7.76
N GLY A 138 0.80 5.28 -8.42
CA GLY A 138 1.75 4.23 -8.10
C GLY A 138 3.04 4.31 -8.92
N PHE A 139 3.73 3.18 -8.99
CA PHE A 139 5.06 3.08 -9.58
C PHE A 139 5.07 2.05 -10.71
N PHE A 140 5.84 2.37 -11.75
CA PHE A 140 6.08 1.49 -12.88
C PHE A 140 7.53 1.02 -12.85
N ILE A 141 7.76 -0.29 -12.96
CA ILE A 141 9.09 -0.89 -12.92
C ILE A 141 9.23 -1.88 -14.09
N GLU A 142 10.36 -1.79 -14.78
CA GLU A 142 10.73 -2.77 -15.80
C GLU A 142 11.35 -4.01 -15.12
N GLY A 143 10.65 -5.14 -15.21
CA GLY A 143 11.02 -6.43 -14.62
C GLY A 143 12.10 -7.20 -15.37
N ILE A 144 13.04 -6.52 -16.04
CA ILE A 144 14.06 -7.14 -16.89
C ILE A 144 15.13 -7.85 -16.04
N ASN A 145 15.53 -7.24 -14.92
CA ASN A 145 16.52 -7.79 -14.00
C ASN A 145 15.93 -7.93 -12.61
N THR A 146 15.78 -9.18 -12.15
CA THR A 146 15.11 -9.49 -10.88
C THR A 146 15.74 -8.79 -9.68
N ASP A 147 17.07 -8.74 -9.56
CA ASP A 147 17.75 -8.14 -8.41
C ASP A 147 17.52 -6.63 -8.33
N ASN A 148 17.56 -5.95 -9.48
CA ASN A 148 17.30 -4.53 -9.56
C ASN A 148 15.81 -4.23 -9.29
N THR A 149 14.89 -4.99 -9.89
CA THR A 149 13.45 -4.84 -9.65
C THR A 149 13.11 -5.00 -8.17
N VAL A 150 13.65 -6.03 -7.50
CA VAL A 150 13.43 -6.25 -6.08
C VAL A 150 13.98 -5.10 -5.24
N ARG A 151 15.17 -4.58 -5.58
CA ARG A 151 15.76 -3.43 -4.88
C ARG A 151 14.86 -2.20 -4.99
N GLU A 152 14.39 -1.88 -6.19
CA GLU A 152 13.53 -0.73 -6.46
C GLU A 152 12.19 -0.83 -5.72
N VAL A 153 11.55 -2.01 -5.73
CA VAL A 153 10.33 -2.25 -4.94
C VAL A 153 10.57 -2.02 -3.45
N ILE A 154 11.69 -2.52 -2.91
CA ILE A 154 12.04 -2.34 -1.49
C ILE A 154 12.27 -0.85 -1.16
N GLU A 155 12.92 -0.10 -2.05
CA GLU A 155 13.17 1.33 -1.86
C GLU A 155 11.85 2.12 -1.86
N ILE A 156 10.96 1.85 -2.82
CA ILE A 156 9.62 2.46 -2.88
C ILE A 156 8.85 2.20 -1.59
N LEU A 157 8.78 0.95 -1.13
CA LEU A 157 8.05 0.60 0.09
C LEU A 157 8.63 1.30 1.33
N LYS A 158 9.97 1.36 1.45
CA LYS A 158 10.64 2.08 2.54
C LYS A 158 10.32 3.58 2.55
N GLU A 159 10.23 4.22 1.40
CA GLU A 159 9.86 5.63 1.30
C GLU A 159 8.39 5.87 1.68
N MET A 160 7.50 4.97 1.27
CA MET A 160 6.08 5.03 1.63
C MET A 160 5.89 4.90 3.14
N ASP A 161 6.58 3.94 3.78
CA ASP A 161 6.54 3.75 5.23
C ASP A 161 7.06 4.98 5.99
N LYS A 162 8.15 5.60 5.52
CA LYS A 162 8.70 6.83 6.12
C LYS A 162 7.72 7.99 6.06
N LYS A 163 7.13 8.26 4.88
CA LYS A 163 6.15 9.34 4.69
C LYS A 163 4.94 9.15 5.60
N GLU A 164 4.48 7.91 5.73
CA GLU A 164 3.36 7.58 6.59
C GLU A 164 3.69 7.80 8.07
N PHE A 165 4.87 7.34 8.52
CA PHE A 165 5.35 7.54 9.89
C PHE A 165 5.47 9.03 10.24
N GLU A 166 6.03 9.85 9.34
CA GLU A 166 6.11 11.30 9.52
C GLU A 166 4.73 11.94 9.62
N SER A 167 3.78 11.56 8.76
CA SER A 167 2.41 12.09 8.83
C SER A 167 1.69 11.74 10.13
N LYS A 168 1.86 10.52 10.66
CA LYS A 168 1.36 10.13 11.98
C LYS A 168 1.98 10.94 13.12
N GLN A 169 3.27 11.30 13.03
CA GLN A 169 3.91 12.20 14.00
C GLN A 169 3.35 13.62 13.97
N TYR A 170 2.98 14.15 12.79
CA TYR A 170 2.28 15.44 12.68
C TYR A 170 0.87 15.41 13.31
N VAL A 171 0.15 14.29 13.18
CA VAL A 171 -1.22 14.14 13.75
C VAL A 171 -1.20 14.04 15.28
N LYS A 172 -0.10 13.53 15.86
CA LYS A 172 0.07 13.50 17.32
C LYS A 172 0.53 14.87 17.82
N PHE A 173 -0.39 15.83 17.86
CA PHE A 173 -0.15 17.14 18.49
C PHE A 173 0.48 16.96 19.88
N LYS A 174 1.59 17.65 20.14
CA LYS A 174 2.16 17.69 21.49
C LYS A 174 1.19 18.41 22.41
N ASP A 175 0.76 17.71 23.44
CA ASP A 175 -0.04 18.27 24.51
C ASP A 175 0.68 19.44 25.21
N GLN A 176 0.21 20.67 24.99
CA GLN A 176 0.77 21.89 25.59
C GLN A 176 0.16 22.24 26.96
N PHE A 177 -0.62 21.33 27.58
CA PHE A 177 -1.30 21.59 28.86
C PHE A 177 -0.33 21.91 30.01
N GLN A 178 0.94 21.53 29.89
CA GLN A 178 1.98 21.72 30.90
C GLN A 178 2.11 23.20 31.30
N TRP A 179 2.04 24.12 30.35
CA TRP A 179 2.10 25.57 30.61
C TRP A 179 0.87 26.07 31.36
N PHE A 180 -0.33 25.60 30.98
CA PHE A 180 -1.57 25.94 31.67
C PHE A 180 -1.59 25.39 33.10
N LEU A 181 -1.06 24.18 33.31
CA LEU A 181 -0.94 23.54 34.60
C LEU A 181 0.07 24.30 35.49
N LEU A 182 1.22 24.70 34.95
CA LEU A 182 2.20 25.53 35.65
C LEU A 182 1.60 26.87 36.10
N ILE A 183 0.87 27.55 35.22
CA ILE A 183 0.20 28.83 35.55
C ILE A 183 -0.83 28.62 36.67
N GLY A 184 -1.66 27.57 36.57
CA GLY A 184 -2.65 27.24 37.61
C GLY A 184 -2.00 26.95 38.96
N LEU A 185 -0.92 26.17 38.97
CA LEU A 185 -0.17 25.82 40.17
C LEU A 185 0.53 27.05 40.78
N THR A 186 1.01 27.97 39.94
CA THR A 186 1.56 29.26 40.36
C THR A 186 0.51 30.13 41.04
N PHE A 187 -0.72 30.19 40.51
CA PHE A 187 -1.80 30.93 41.16
C PHE A 187 -2.22 30.31 42.50
N ILE A 188 -2.30 28.98 42.59
CA ILE A 188 -2.64 28.29 43.84
C ILE A 188 -1.57 28.55 44.92
N THR A 189 -0.29 28.49 44.54
CA THR A 189 0.80 28.79 45.48
C THR A 189 0.77 30.25 45.93
N LEU A 190 0.57 31.20 45.01
CA LEU A 190 0.40 32.62 45.37
C LEU A 190 -0.79 32.86 46.30
N ASP A 191 -1.91 32.18 46.08
CA ASP A 191 -3.11 32.29 46.92
C ASP A 191 -2.81 31.85 48.36
N ILE A 192 -2.12 30.72 48.54
CA ILE A 192 -1.70 30.22 49.87
C ILE A 192 -0.80 31.24 50.61
N PHE A 193 0.13 31.88 49.90
CA PHE A 193 1.01 32.90 50.48
C PHE A 193 0.27 34.22 50.80
N LEU A 194 -0.72 34.59 49.99
CA LEU A 194 -1.53 35.79 50.19
C LEU A 194 -2.58 35.62 51.29
N LEU A 195 -3.23 34.45 51.41
CA LEU A 195 -4.24 34.17 52.43
C LEU A 195 -3.67 34.21 53.86
N ASN A 196 -2.39 33.85 54.02
CA ASN A 196 -1.73 33.87 55.32
C ASN A 196 -1.32 35.29 55.78
N ARG A 197 -1.42 36.30 54.90
CA ARG A 197 -1.47 37.69 55.32
C ARG A 197 -2.90 38.03 55.68
N LYS A 198 -3.30 37.68 56.91
CA LYS A 198 -4.36 38.43 57.61
C LYS A 198 -4.05 39.91 57.39
N THR A 199 -5.02 40.61 56.85
CA THR A 199 -4.97 42.02 56.46
C THR A 199 -4.64 42.89 57.67
N GLU A 200 -3.35 43.02 57.99
CA GLU A 200 -2.83 43.96 58.99
C GLU A 200 -3.18 45.42 58.63
N TRP A 201 -3.50 45.67 57.36
CA TRP A 201 -4.08 46.93 56.89
C TRP A 201 -5.56 47.13 57.32
N LEU A 202 -6.38 46.08 57.39
CA LEU A 202 -7.76 46.17 57.93
C LEU A 202 -7.77 46.30 59.46
N LYS A 203 -6.79 45.74 60.18
CA LYS A 203 -6.63 46.00 61.63
C LYS A 203 -6.20 47.44 61.95
N LYS A 204 -5.51 48.12 61.02
CA LYS A 204 -5.15 49.55 61.16
C LYS A 204 -6.32 50.50 60.87
N LEU A 205 -7.34 50.03 60.16
CA LEU A 205 -8.61 50.75 60.01
C LEU A 205 -9.44 50.47 61.27
N ASN A 206 -9.33 51.37 62.25
CA ASN A 206 -10.08 51.36 63.50
C ASN A 206 -11.59 51.60 63.22
N LEU A 207 -12.27 50.59 62.67
CA LEU A 207 -13.65 50.66 62.16
C LEU A 207 -14.71 50.29 63.19
N PHE A 208 -14.31 49.90 64.40
CA PHE A 208 -15.21 49.67 65.53
C PHE A 208 -14.63 50.32 66.78
N ASN A 209 -14.80 51.63 66.88
CA ASN A 209 -14.79 52.34 68.16
C ASN A 209 -16.19 52.16 68.74
N ASP A 210 -16.36 51.21 69.65
CA ASP A 210 -17.48 51.21 70.60
C ASP A 210 -16.87 51.48 71.99
N GLU A 211 -17.55 52.35 72.74
CA GLU A 211 -17.19 52.89 74.07
C GLU A 211 -16.79 51.82 75.11
#